data_AF-A0A162UI89-F1
#
_entry.id   AF-A0A162UI89-F1
#
_cell.length_a   1.000
_cell.length_b   1.000
_cell.length_c   1.000
_cell.angle_alpha   90.00
_cell.angle_beta   90.00
_cell.angle_gamma   90.00
#
_symmetry.space_group_name_H-M   'P 1'
#
loop_
_entity.id
_entity.type
_entity.pdbx_description
1 polymer ?
#
loop_
_entity_poly.entity_id
_entity_poly.type
_entity_poly.pdbx_seq_one_letter_code
_entity_poly.pdbx_strand_id
1 'polypeptide(L)'
;RPPFSYSSLIAQAILESKEERMALRDIYNWITEKYPALYNAQDTGWQARNFLLHNLSLNKCFRKIPKSENETVGRGKGGYWTIDPNHMAKFKNGSFARGS
;
A
#
# COMPACT_ATOMS: atom_id res chain seq x y z
N ARG A 1 -11.37 -7.76 -14.29
CA ARG A 1 -10.80 -6.51 -13.72
C ARG A 1 -11.28 -6.43 -12.28
N PRO A 2 -10.39 -6.26 -11.29
CA PRO A 2 -10.78 -6.26 -9.88
C PRO A 2 -11.76 -5.13 -9.59
N PRO A 3 -12.72 -5.30 -8.64
CA PRO A 3 -13.64 -4.24 -8.27
C PRO A 3 -12.96 -3.10 -7.47
N PHE A 4 -11.69 -3.28 -7.08
CA PHE A 4 -10.93 -2.32 -6.28
C PHE A 4 -9.74 -1.74 -7.06
N SER A 5 -9.54 -0.43 -6.95
CA SER A 5 -8.32 0.23 -7.43
C SER A 5 -7.11 -0.19 -6.59
N TYR A 6 -5.90 -0.19 -7.17
CA TYR A 6 -4.68 -0.44 -6.39
C TYR A 6 -4.51 0.55 -5.23
N SER A 7 -4.90 1.81 -5.41
CA SER A 7 -4.98 2.79 -4.31
C SER A 7 -5.93 2.36 -3.20
N SER A 8 -7.08 1.77 -3.53
CA SER A 8 -8.02 1.23 -2.52
C SER A 8 -7.40 0.07 -1.75
N LEU A 9 -6.71 -0.84 -2.43
CA LEU A 9 -6.05 -2.01 -1.82
C LEU A 9 -4.91 -1.57 -0.89
N ILE A 10 -4.06 -0.66 -1.36
CA ILE A 10 -2.96 -0.08 -0.56
C ILE A 10 -3.52 0.62 0.68
N ALA A 11 -4.59 1.42 0.51
CA ALA A 11 -5.20 2.12 1.62
C ALA A 11 -5.79 1.17 2.66
N GLN A 12 -6.47 0.10 2.23
CA GLN A 12 -6.99 -0.91 3.16
C GLN A 12 -5.85 -1.61 3.92
N ALA A 13 -4.77 -1.99 3.24
CA ALA A 13 -3.61 -2.61 3.89
C ALA A 13 -3.05 -1.70 4.99
N ILE A 14 -2.86 -0.41 4.69
CA ILE A 14 -2.34 0.56 5.66
C ILE A 14 -3.33 0.78 6.82
N LEU A 15 -4.63 0.93 6.54
CA LEU A 15 -5.66 1.14 7.58
C LEU A 15 -5.87 -0.07 8.49
N GLU A 16 -5.61 -1.29 7.99
CA GLU A 16 -5.69 -2.51 8.79
C GLU A 16 -4.47 -2.70 9.70
N SER A 17 -3.37 -1.96 9.45
CA SER A 17 -2.22 -1.96 10.35
C SER A 17 -2.52 -1.19 11.64
N LYS A 18 -2.05 -1.71 12.78
CA LYS A 18 -2.22 -1.07 14.10
C LYS A 18 -1.62 0.33 14.20
N GLU A 19 -0.60 0.61 13.38
CA GLU A 19 0.13 1.86 13.39
C GLU A 19 -0.28 2.80 12.24
N GLU A 20 -1.33 2.44 11.47
CA GLU A 20 -1.77 3.15 10.26
C GLU A 20 -0.62 3.44 9.28
N ARG A 21 0.40 2.57 9.27
CA ARG A 21 1.60 2.62 8.43
C ARG A 21 2.11 1.21 8.14
N MET A 22 2.58 0.99 6.93
CA MET A 22 3.01 -0.33 6.48
C MET A 22 4.19 -0.23 5.52
N ALA A 23 5.14 -1.16 5.57
CA ALA A 23 6.25 -1.18 4.62
C ALA A 23 5.78 -1.70 3.25
N LEU A 24 6.45 -1.30 2.17
CA LEU A 24 6.12 -1.75 0.80
C LEU A 24 6.03 -3.28 0.69
N ARG A 25 6.95 -3.99 1.34
CA ARG A 25 6.98 -5.46 1.35
C ARG A 25 5.72 -6.04 1.99
N ASP A 26 5.31 -5.44 3.10
CA ASP A 26 4.16 -5.91 3.87
C ASP A 26 2.85 -5.57 3.16
N ILE A 27 2.77 -4.42 2.46
CA ILE A 27 1.64 -4.08 1.59
C ILE A 27 1.52 -5.11 0.46
N TYR A 28 2.63 -5.45 -0.19
CA TYR A 28 2.64 -6.49 -1.22
C TYR A 28 2.14 -7.83 -0.67
N ASN A 29 2.70 -8.27 0.47
CA ASN A 29 2.31 -9.52 1.11
C ASN A 29 0.81 -9.54 1.49
N TRP A 30 0.32 -8.46 2.11
CA TRP A 30 -1.08 -8.34 2.51
C TRP A 30 -2.03 -8.45 1.30
N ILE A 31 -1.72 -7.80 0.18
CA ILE A 31 -2.56 -7.89 -1.03
C ILE A 31 -2.50 -9.30 -1.62
N THR A 32 -1.32 -9.93 -1.66
CA THR A 32 -1.19 -11.30 -2.17
C THR A 32 -1.92 -12.33 -1.30
N GLU A 33 -1.93 -12.14 0.01
CA GLU A 33 -2.61 -13.03 0.97
C GLU A 33 -4.13 -12.83 0.93
N LYS A 34 -4.60 -11.57 0.89
CA LYS A 34 -6.03 -11.24 0.95
C LYS A 34 -6.73 -11.36 -0.40
N TYR A 35 -6.01 -11.12 -1.49
CA TYR A 35 -6.53 -11.15 -2.85
C TYR A 35 -5.64 -12.01 -3.77
N PRO A 36 -5.53 -13.32 -3.52
CA PRO A 36 -4.66 -14.20 -4.29
C PRO A 36 -5.06 -14.26 -5.78
N ALA A 37 -6.35 -14.09 -6.09
CA ALA A 37 -6.85 -14.03 -7.46
C ALA A 37 -6.36 -12.81 -8.27
N LEU A 38 -5.75 -11.81 -7.63
CA LEU A 38 -5.17 -10.63 -8.31
C LEU A 38 -3.76 -10.86 -8.82
N TYR A 39 -3.06 -11.84 -8.26
CA TYR A 39 -1.70 -12.17 -8.61
C TYR A 39 -1.71 -13.53 -9.29
N ASN A 40 -1.75 -13.52 -10.62
CA ASN A 40 -1.57 -14.73 -11.41
C ASN A 40 -0.12 -15.22 -11.26
N ALA A 41 0.11 -16.53 -11.38
CA ALA A 41 1.45 -17.13 -11.33
C ALA A 41 2.44 -16.59 -12.40
N GLN A 42 1.92 -15.87 -13.40
CA GLN A 42 2.70 -15.19 -14.45
C GLN A 42 3.13 -13.77 -14.06
N ASP A 43 2.50 -13.15 -13.06
CA ASP A 43 2.90 -11.84 -12.55
C ASP A 43 4.17 -12.02 -11.71
N THR A 44 5.29 -11.68 -12.31
CA THR A 44 6.57 -11.68 -11.60
C THR A 44 6.46 -10.69 -10.43
N GLY A 45 6.82 -11.10 -9.21
CA GLY A 45 6.72 -10.25 -8.01
C GLY A 45 7.44 -8.89 -8.13
N TRP A 46 8.31 -8.72 -9.13
CA TRP A 46 8.93 -7.45 -9.50
C TRP A 46 7.94 -6.46 -10.16
N GLN A 47 7.08 -6.91 -11.09
CA GLN A 47 6.09 -6.08 -11.78
C GLN A 47 5.05 -5.55 -10.79
N ALA A 48 4.55 -6.44 -9.92
CA ALA A 48 3.66 -6.10 -8.83
C ALA A 48 4.23 -5.02 -7.91
N ARG A 49 5.49 -5.19 -7.47
CA ARG A 49 6.19 -4.20 -6.62
C ARG A 49 6.35 -2.86 -7.32
N ASN A 50 6.67 -2.87 -8.61
CA ASN A 50 6.78 -1.65 -9.41
C ASN A 50 5.45 -0.92 -9.54
N PHE A 51 4.37 -1.63 -9.81
CA PHE A 51 3.03 -1.03 -9.89
C PHE A 51 2.60 -0.44 -8.55
N LEU A 52 2.87 -1.13 -7.44
CA LEU A 52 2.61 -0.61 -6.09
C LEU A 52 3.45 0.65 -5.82
N LEU A 53 4.74 0.65 -6.12
CA LEU A 53 5.63 1.80 -5.97
C LEU A 53 5.18 3.00 -6.81
N HIS A 54 4.77 2.75 -8.06
CA HIS A 54 4.24 3.77 -8.95
C HIS A 54 2.97 4.38 -8.36
N ASN A 55 2.03 3.56 -7.88
CA ASN A 55 0.80 4.04 -7.24
C ASN A 55 1.06 4.81 -5.95
N LEU A 56 1.99 4.35 -5.11
CA LEU A 56 2.38 5.02 -3.88
C LEU A 56 3.02 6.38 -4.12
N SER A 57 3.76 6.53 -5.23
CA SER A 57 4.44 7.79 -5.57
C SER A 57 3.53 8.75 -6.33
N LEU A 58 2.61 8.24 -7.16
CA LEU A 58 1.72 9.06 -8.00
C LEU A 58 0.53 9.62 -7.21
N ASN A 59 0.01 8.87 -6.24
CA ASN A 59 -1.14 9.29 -5.44
C ASN A 59 -0.70 10.14 -4.24
N LYS A 60 -1.11 11.42 -4.22
CA LYS A 60 -0.92 12.34 -3.08
C LYS A 60 -1.56 11.86 -1.77
N CYS A 61 -2.41 10.83 -1.86
CA CYS A 61 -3.00 10.14 -0.72
C CYS A 61 -1.98 9.38 0.13
N PHE A 62 -0.84 8.97 -0.43
CA PHE A 62 0.18 8.21 0.28
C PHE A 62 1.42 9.04 0.48
N ARG A 63 2.02 8.93 1.66
CA ARG A 63 3.29 9.57 1.98
C ARG A 63 4.24 8.58 2.62
N LYS A 64 5.53 8.77 2.32
CA LYS A 64 6.61 7.97 2.88
C LYS A 64 7.07 8.57 4.20
N ILE A 65 7.08 7.78 5.26
CA ILE A 65 7.63 8.12 6.57
C ILE A 65 9.02 7.48 6.69
N PRO A 66 10.06 8.23 7.07
CA PRO A 66 11.36 7.66 7.39
C PRO A 66 11.25 6.74 8.61
N LYS A 67 11.96 5.60 8.57
CA LYS A 67 12.12 4.78 9.78
C LYS A 67 12.93 5.56 10.81
N SER A 68 12.68 5.30 12.09
CA SER A 68 13.53 5.87 13.14
C SER A 68 14.96 5.34 13.00
N GLU A 69 15.96 6.13 13.39
CA GLU A 69 17.36 5.71 13.31
C GLU A 69 17.57 4.36 14.03
N ASN A 70 16.90 4.14 15.16
CA ASN A 70 16.93 2.89 15.93
C ASN A 70 16.40 1.67 15.16
N GLU A 71 15.40 1.84 14.27
CA GLU A 71 14.85 0.75 13.45
C GLU A 71 15.69 0.49 12.19
N THR A 72 16.43 1.50 11.71
CA THR A 72 17.27 1.38 10.51
C THR A 72 18.55 0.59 10.71
N VAL A 73 19.02 0.44 11.95
CA VAL A 73 20.31 -0.21 12.28
C VAL A 73 20.33 -1.72 11.97
N GLY A 74 19.19 -2.37 11.73
CA GLY A 74 19.16 -3.81 11.43
C GLY A 74 18.23 -4.28 10.31
N ARG A 75 17.27 -3.47 9.86
CA ARG A 75 16.20 -3.94 8.95
C ARG A 75 16.04 -3.09 7.69
N GLY A 76 17.04 -3.21 6.80
CA GLY A 76 16.94 -2.96 5.35
C GLY A 76 16.55 -1.55 4.90
N LYS A 77 17.08 -1.12 3.74
CA LYS A 77 16.72 0.15 3.10
C LYS A 77 15.21 0.21 2.82
N GLY A 78 14.49 1.11 3.48
CA GLY A 78 13.06 1.32 3.24
C GLY A 78 12.43 2.28 4.26
N GLY A 79 11.34 2.94 3.85
CA GLY A 79 10.48 3.73 4.74
C GLY A 79 9.13 3.04 4.92
N TYR A 80 8.31 3.54 5.84
CA TYR A 80 6.91 3.18 5.94
C TYR A 80 6.08 4.01 4.97
N TRP A 81 4.98 3.45 4.50
CA TRP A 81 3.96 4.20 3.78
C TRP A 81 2.75 4.36 4.69
N THR A 82 2.22 5.57 4.73
CA THR A 82 0.98 5.89 5.45
C THR A 82 0.05 6.65 4.51
N ILE A 83 -1.21 6.75 4.90
CA ILE A 83 -2.17 7.63 4.24
C ILE A 83 -2.00 9.04 4.81
N ASP A 84 -2.04 10.04 3.94
CA ASP A 84 -2.06 11.43 4.35
C ASP A 84 -3.35 11.72 5.15
N PRO A 85 -3.28 12.31 6.37
CA PRO A 85 -4.45 12.58 7.19
C PRO A 85 -5.55 13.38 6.45
N ASN A 86 -5.18 14.27 5.54
CA ASN A 86 -6.13 15.06 4.74
C ASN A 86 -6.87 14.20 3.70
N HIS A 87 -6.32 13.04 3.37
CA HIS A 87 -6.86 12.10 2.40
C HIS A 87 -7.47 10.86 3.08
N MET A 88 -7.25 10.68 4.39
CA MET A 88 -7.78 9.58 5.21
C MET A 88 -9.30 9.46 5.11
N ALA A 89 -10.00 10.60 5.11
CA ALA A 89 -11.47 10.66 4.99
C ALA A 89 -11.98 10.04 3.68
N LYS A 90 -11.19 10.10 2.59
CA LYS A 90 -11.55 9.50 1.29
C LYS A 90 -11.61 7.98 1.37
N PHE A 91 -10.82 7.36 2.25
CA PHE A 91 -10.75 5.91 2.41
C PHE A 91 -11.60 5.40 3.59
N LYS A 92 -11.80 6.21 4.64
CA LYS A 92 -12.64 5.84 5.80
C LYS A 92 -14.14 5.76 5.49
N ASN A 93 -14.65 6.53 4.54
CA ASN A 93 -16.09 6.56 4.22
C ASN A 93 -16.57 5.44 3.28
N GLY A 94 -15.80 4.37 3.07
CA GLY A 94 -16.19 3.27 2.17
C GLY A 94 -16.24 3.67 0.68
N SER A 95 -15.87 4.92 0.36
CA SER A 95 -15.66 5.45 -0.98
C SER A 95 -14.35 4.91 -1.56
N PHE A 96 -14.25 3.59 -1.69
CA PHE A 96 -13.33 2.97 -2.65
C PHE A 96 -13.98 3.11 -4.04
N ALA A 97 -14.18 4.36 -4.47
CA ALA A 97 -14.97 4.69 -5.64
C ALA A 97 -14.46 3.88 -6.84
N ARG A 98 -15.39 3.16 -7.48
CA ARG A 98 -15.24 2.68 -8.85
C ARG A 98 -14.78 3.88 -9.67
N GLY A 99 -13.65 3.77 -10.36
CA GLY A 99 -13.16 4.85 -11.21
C GLY A 99 -14.29 5.38 -12.08
N SER A 100 -14.46 6.71 -12.10
CA SER A 100 -15.17 7.36 -13.18
C SER A 100 -14.35 7.25 -14.46
#